data_AF-A0AAP6GEU5-F1
#
_entry.id   AF-A0AAP6GEU5-F1
#
_cell.length_a   1.000
_cell.length_b   1.000
_cell.length_c   1.000
_cell.angle_alpha   90.00
_cell.angle_beta   90.00
_cell.angle_gamma   90.00
#
_symmetry.space_group_name_H-M   'P 1'
#
loop_
_entity.id
_entity.type
_entity.pdbx_description
1 polymer ?
#
loop_
_entity_poly.entity_id
_entity_poly.type
_entity_poly.pdbx_seq_one_letter_code
_entity_poly.pdbx_strand_id
1 'polypeptide(L)' 'MAAVITRHTEPTIKAASAYLVQQGYTNCGTTWLRGQNGYARMERMLSGAIRIIEGVA' A
#
# COMPACT_ATOMS: atom_id res chain seq x y z
N MET A 1 -11.49 -3.61 11.76
CA MET A 1 -10.81 -2.30 11.96
C MET A 1 -9.37 -2.58 11.58
N ALA A 2 -8.93 -2.13 10.40
CA ALA A 2 -7.66 -2.60 9.85
C ALA A 2 -6.49 -2.15 10.76
N ALA A 3 -5.84 -3.10 11.43
CA ALA A 3 -4.68 -2.83 12.25
C ALA A 3 -3.52 -2.48 11.31
N VAL A 4 -2.99 -1.25 11.39
CA VAL A 4 -1.82 -0.84 10.61
C VAL A 4 -0.62 -1.61 11.14
N ILE A 5 -0.03 -2.48 10.32
CA ILE A 5 1.12 -3.31 10.70
C ILE A 5 2.43 -2.70 10.20
N THR A 6 2.44 -2.16 8.99
CA THR A 6 3.67 -1.69 8.37
C THR A 6 3.43 -0.39 7.59
N ARG A 7 4.44 0.48 7.60
CA ARG A 7 4.46 1.71 6.83
C ARG A 7 5.74 1.74 6.01
N HIS A 8 5.58 1.82 4.70
CA HIS A 8 6.69 1.87 3.76
C HIS A 8 6.60 3.16 2.93
N THR A 9 7.72 3.72 2.49
CA THR A 9 7.71 4.96 1.70
C THR A 9 8.51 4.75 0.43
N GLU A 10 7.89 5.05 -0.71
CA GLU A 10 8.48 4.95 -2.03
C GLU A 10 8.50 6.32 -2.71
N PRO A 11 9.51 6.64 -3.54
CA PRO A 11 9.65 7.97 -4.12
C PRO A 11 8.62 8.27 -5.21
N THR A 12 7.99 7.25 -5.79
CA THR A 12 7.02 7.42 -6.89
C THR A 12 5.84 6.45 -6.77
N ILE A 13 4.70 6.79 -7.39
CA ILE A 13 3.52 5.91 -7.49
C ILE A 13 3.87 4.59 -8.18
N LYS A 14 4.75 4.64 -9.19
CA LYS A 14 5.19 3.44 -9.92
C LYS A 14 5.98 2.50 -9.01
N ALA A 15 6.92 3.04 -8.22
CA ALA A 15 7.69 2.26 -7.26
C ALA A 15 6.79 1.68 -6.14
N ALA A 16 5.86 2.48 -5.63
CA ALA A 16 4.88 2.03 -4.64
C ALA A 16 3.98 0.89 -5.17
N SER A 17 3.52 1.01 -6.41
CA SER A 17 2.72 -0.03 -7.06
C SER A 17 3.53 -1.31 -7.28
N ALA A 18 4.77 -1.18 -7.74
CA ALA A 18 5.66 -2.32 -7.93
C ALA A 18 5.93 -3.05 -6.60
N TYR A 19 6.17 -2.31 -5.51
CA TYR A 19 6.33 -2.86 -4.18
C TYR A 19 5.11 -3.69 -3.75
N LEU A 20 3.90 -3.14 -3.88
CA LEU A 20 2.68 -3.84 -3.48
C LEU A 20 2.42 -5.09 -4.33
N VAL A 21 2.69 -5.04 -5.63
CA VAL A 21 2.63 -6.23 -6.51
C VAL A 21 3.64 -7.29 -6.06
N GLN A 22 4.87 -6.90 -5.73
CA GLN A 22 5.88 -7.84 -5.21
C GLN A 22 5.49 -8.46 -3.87
N GLN A 23 4.80 -7.71 -3.00
CA GLN A 23 4.26 -8.21 -1.74
C GLN A 23 2.99 -9.08 -1.92
N GLY A 24 2.52 -9.28 -3.15
CA GLY A 24 1.36 -10.10 -3.47
C GLY A 24 0.02 -9.39 -3.28
N TYR A 25 0.01 -8.06 -3.18
CA TYR A 25 -1.23 -7.30 -3.21
C TYR A 25 -1.75 -7.12 -4.64
N THR A 26 -3.07 -7.19 -4.77
CA THR A 26 -3.80 -6.89 -5.99
C THR A 26 -4.42 -5.50 -5.88
N ASN A 27 -4.33 -4.73 -6.95
CA ASN A 27 -4.96 -3.41 -7.03
C ASN A 27 -6.47 -3.55 -7.24
N CYS A 28 -7.25 -2.95 -6.33
CA CYS A 28 -8.71 -2.84 -6.38
C CYS A 28 -9.09 -1.35 -6.39
N GLY A 29 -8.59 -0.59 -7.37
CA GLY A 29 -8.80 0.84 -7.53
C GLY A 29 -7.85 1.67 -6.66
N THR A 30 -8.39 2.35 -5.65
CA THR A 30 -7.60 3.13 -4.68
C THR A 30 -7.04 2.27 -3.55
N THR A 31 -7.44 1.00 -3.50
CA THR A 31 -7.15 0.08 -2.41
C THR A 31 -6.39 -1.11 -2.92
N TRP A 32 -5.54 -1.70 -2.08
CA TRP A 32 -4.77 -2.89 -2.39
C TRP A 32 -5.13 -4.01 -1.42
N LEU A 33 -5.37 -5.21 -1.94
CA LEU A 33 -5.82 -6.36 -1.15
C LEU A 33 -4.87 -7.54 -1.31
N ARG A 34 -4.57 -8.24 -0.21
CA ARG A 34 -3.78 -9.47 -0.21
C ARG A 34 -4.55 -10.57 0.50
N GLY A 35 -5.21 -11.42 -0.28
CA GLY A 35 -6.11 -12.44 0.25
C GLY A 35 -7.32 -11.83 0.96
N GLN A 36 -7.86 -12.53 1.97
CA GLN A 36 -9.06 -12.09 2.70
C GLN A 36 -8.78 -11.07 3.80
N ASN A 37 -7.54 -11.00 4.29
CA ASN A 37 -7.19 -10.21 5.48
C ASN A 37 -6.18 -9.10 5.20
N GLY A 38 -5.39 -9.18 4.12
CA GLY A 38 -4.37 -8.16 3.83
C GLY A 38 -4.98 -6.94 3.13
N TYR A 39 -4.66 -5.77 3.65
CA TYR A 39 -5.10 -4.48 3.12
C TYR A 39 -3.92 -3.53 3.02
N ALA A 40 -3.83 -2.76 1.94
CA ALA A 40 -2.89 -1.67 1.82
C ALA A 40 -3.52 -0.46 1.13
N ARG A 41 -3.05 0.74 1.50
CA ARG A 41 -3.39 1.99 0.82
C ARG A 41 -2.16 2.82 0.55
N MET A 42 -2.21 3.59 -0.53
CA MET A 42 -1.19 4.57 -0.85
C MET A 42 -1.66 5.97 -0.45
N GLU A 43 -0.79 6.72 0.19
CA GLU A 43 -1.00 8.12 0.54
C GLU A 43 0.09 8.97 -0.10
N ARG A 44 -0.33 10.03 -0.79
CA ARG A 44 0.62 10.97 -1.39
C ARG A 44 1.07 11.97 -0.34
N MET A 45 2.38 12.06 -0.14
CA MET A 45 3.00 13.01 0.78
C MET A 45 3.19 14.36 0.09
N LEU A 46 3.27 15.43 0.88
CA LEU A 46 3.57 16.79 0.39
C LEU A 46 4.94 16.89 -0.31
N SER A 47 5.87 16.00 0.03
CA SER A 47 7.17 15.86 -0.63
C SER A 47 7.10 15.22 -2.02
N GLY A 48 5.93 14.76 -2.47
CA GLY A 48 5.75 14.02 -3.72
C GLY A 48 5.98 12.51 -3.61
N ALA A 49 6.56 12.03 -2.51
CA ALA A 49 6.71 10.61 -2.19
C ALA A 49 5.35 9.96 -1.89
N ILE A 50 5.31 8.63 -1.98
CA ILE A 50 4.13 7.80 -1.71
C ILE A 50 4.38 6.97 -0.47
N ARG A 51 3.55 7.17 0.55
CA ARG A 51 3.52 6.35 1.75
C ARG A 51 2.53 5.22 1.56
N ILE A 52 3.01 4.00 1.71
CA ILE A 52 2.21 2.79 1.70
C ILE A 52 1.89 2.45 3.15
N ILE A 53 0.62 2.28 3.44
CA ILE A 53 0.13 1.85 4.74
C ILE A 53 -0.47 0.47 4.56
N GLU A 54 0.18 -0.53 5.13
CA GLU A 54 -0.28 -1.91 5.14
C GLU A 54 -0.93 -2.24 6.48
N GLY A 55 -1.99 -3.03 6.43
CA GLY A 55 -2.71 -3.49 7.58
C GLY A 55 -3.46 -4.78 7.35
N VAL A 56 -4.07 -5.27 8.42
CA VAL A 56 -4.85 -6.51 8.41
C VAL A 56 -6.26 -6.19 8.90
N ALA A 57 -7.27 -6.54 8.10
CA ALA A 57 -8.68 -6.20 8.33
C ALA A 57 -9.30 -6.97 9.51
#